data_AF-A0A267FRF8-F1
#
_entry.id   AF-A0A267FRF8-F1
#
_cell.length_a   1.000
_cell.length_b   1.000
_cell.length_c   1.000
_cell.angle_alpha   90.00
_cell.angle_beta   90.00
_cell.angle_gamma   90.00
#
_symmetry.space_group_name_H-M   'P 1'
#
loop_
_entity.id
_entity.type
_entity.pdbx_description
1 polymer ?
#
loop_
_entity_poly.entity_id
_entity_poly.type
_entity_poly.pdbx_seq_one_letter_code
_entity_poly.pdbx_strand_id
1 'polypeptide(L)'
;MQDEQAWVLYVHDGFLDPEVKRLAGEWRGLVRFGMLDVGDKEALSMLTRKQQKFLDTDGFRAALEHAAASVPDDFLTVLNSEKDTKTLLSEAIASKPSRFTVLFTVKDDKPTLLHKVLSRKLIRNFNFALLPQADQPDALKSAGLTGLTASVPGMSVLMVTKSGSVRSSRMTDAATSQGYVETLRFLVEFNRQFRPELPGDARTGDPNVLYMSDILDAERIIFDVEDAAAPTEGGKDLKDEL
;
A
#
# COMPACT_ATOMS: atom_id res chain seq x y z
N MET A 1 12.49 8.53 -6.43
CA MET A 1 11.07 8.64 -6.81
C MET A 1 10.49 9.76 -5.95
N GLN A 2 9.93 10.82 -6.55
CA GLN A 2 9.25 11.84 -5.75
C GLN A 2 8.03 11.17 -5.13
N ASP A 3 7.83 11.36 -3.81
CA ASP A 3 6.64 10.83 -3.14
C ASP A 3 5.44 11.68 -3.56
N GLU A 4 4.68 11.19 -4.54
CA GLU A 4 3.44 11.79 -5.05
C GLU A 4 2.25 11.55 -4.09
N GLN A 5 2.51 11.58 -2.78
CA GLN A 5 1.47 11.51 -1.78
C GLN A 5 0.69 12.83 -1.71
N ALA A 6 -0.62 12.72 -1.54
CA ALA A 6 -1.47 13.88 -1.30
C ALA A 6 -1.13 14.52 0.06
N TRP A 7 -1.13 15.85 0.08
CA TRP A 7 -0.88 16.66 1.27
C TRP A 7 -2.13 17.44 1.67
N VAL A 8 -2.38 17.51 2.97
CA VAL A 8 -3.33 18.46 3.58
C VAL A 8 -2.53 19.37 4.51
N LEU A 9 -2.64 20.67 4.29
CA LEU A 9 -2.03 21.70 5.14
C LEU A 9 -3.11 22.36 5.99
N TYR A 10 -2.98 22.27 7.32
CA TYR A 10 -3.89 22.93 8.25
C TYR A 10 -3.26 24.23 8.75
N VAL A 11 -3.85 25.36 8.36
CA VAL A 11 -3.41 26.68 8.82
C VAL A 11 -4.18 27.06 10.08
N HIS A 12 -3.48 27.36 11.18
CA HIS A 12 -4.08 27.57 12.50
C HIS A 12 -3.62 28.86 13.17
N ASP A 13 -4.43 29.39 14.09
CA ASP A 13 -4.15 30.59 14.88
C ASP A 13 -3.56 30.30 16.27
N GLY A 14 -3.20 29.04 16.52
CA GLY A 14 -2.62 28.56 17.78
C GLY A 14 -3.53 27.58 18.52
N PHE A 15 -4.78 27.43 18.08
CA PHE A 15 -5.67 26.37 18.54
C PHE A 15 -5.71 25.20 17.54
N LEU A 16 -5.52 23.98 18.03
CA LEU A 16 -5.68 22.77 17.23
C LEU A 16 -7.02 22.12 17.56
N ASP A 17 -7.91 22.07 16.56
CA ASP A 17 -9.18 21.37 16.67
C ASP A 17 -8.95 19.87 17.00
N PRO A 18 -9.56 19.34 18.08
CA PRO A 18 -9.50 17.91 18.40
C PRO A 18 -9.94 16.98 17.26
N GLU A 19 -10.90 17.41 16.42
CA GLU A 19 -11.33 16.63 15.26
C GLU A 19 -10.22 16.52 14.21
N VAL A 20 -9.45 17.59 13.99
CA VAL A 20 -8.27 17.58 13.09
C VAL A 20 -7.26 16.56 13.57
N LYS A 21 -6.95 16.56 14.88
CA LYS A 21 -6.02 15.59 15.47
C LYS A 21 -6.51 14.15 15.32
N ARG A 22 -7.80 13.89 15.57
CA ARG A 22 -8.40 12.55 15.42
C ARG A 22 -8.34 12.07 13.96
N LEU A 23 -8.79 12.90 13.03
CA LEU A 23 -8.81 12.58 11.60
C LEU A 23 -7.39 12.41 11.03
N ALA A 24 -6.44 13.25 11.43
CA ALA A 24 -5.04 13.08 11.05
C ALA A 24 -4.47 11.73 11.54
N GLY A 25 -4.90 11.26 12.72
CA GLY A 25 -4.57 9.93 13.21
C GLY A 25 -5.17 8.81 12.36
N GLU A 26 -6.45 8.92 11.98
CA GLU A 26 -7.16 7.92 11.17
C GLU A 26 -6.62 7.81 9.74
N TRP A 27 -6.04 8.88 9.21
CA TRP A 27 -5.54 8.98 7.83
C TRP A 27 -4.01 8.92 7.74
N ARG A 28 -3.35 8.61 8.85
CA ARG A 28 -1.89 8.52 8.95
C ARG A 28 -1.34 7.51 7.94
N GLY A 29 -0.31 7.91 7.20
CA GLY A 29 0.32 7.13 6.11
C GLY A 29 -0.46 7.10 4.79
N LEU A 30 -1.76 7.43 4.81
CA LEU A 30 -2.57 7.54 3.59
C LEU A 30 -2.48 8.95 2.99
N VAL A 31 -2.53 9.97 3.84
CA VAL A 31 -2.37 11.39 3.47
C VAL A 31 -1.27 11.99 4.34
N ARG A 32 -0.47 12.89 3.76
CA ARG A 32 0.53 13.65 4.50
C ARG A 32 -0.10 14.91 5.07
N PHE A 33 0.28 15.24 6.30
CA PHE A 33 -0.24 16.40 7.01
C PHE A 33 0.87 17.40 7.28
N GLY A 34 0.58 18.66 7.00
CA GLY A 34 1.35 19.79 7.48
C GLY A 34 0.48 20.66 8.38
N MET A 35 1.11 21.37 9.32
CA MET A 35 0.47 22.44 10.07
C MET A 35 1.27 23.72 9.89
N LEU A 36 0.57 24.84 9.81
CA LEU A 36 1.19 26.15 9.67
C LEU A 36 0.50 27.16 10.58
N ASP A 37 1.30 27.82 11.41
CA ASP A 37 0.82 28.91 12.26
C ASP A 37 0.64 30.18 11.42
N VAL A 38 -0.50 30.87 11.56
CA VAL A 38 -0.76 32.16 10.90
C VAL A 38 0.23 33.25 11.32
N GLY A 39 0.85 33.11 12.48
CA GLY A 39 1.93 33.95 12.98
C GLY A 39 3.25 33.75 12.22
N ASP A 40 3.45 32.62 11.57
CA ASP A 40 4.63 32.33 10.74
C ASP A 40 4.47 32.94 9.33
N LYS A 41 4.69 34.25 9.27
CA LYS A 41 4.60 35.04 8.04
C LYS A 41 5.61 34.60 6.98
N GLU A 42 6.75 34.04 7.39
CA GLU A 42 7.78 33.58 6.45
C GLU A 42 7.27 32.33 5.72
N ALA A 43 6.83 31.31 6.44
CA ALA A 43 6.32 30.09 5.84
C ALA A 43 5.03 30.32 5.03
N LEU A 44 4.12 31.19 5.48
CA LEU A 44 2.96 31.61 4.68
C LEU A 44 3.36 32.27 3.36
N SER A 45 4.39 33.12 3.39
CA SER A 45 4.91 33.76 2.17
C SER A 45 5.54 32.77 1.19
N MET A 46 6.08 31.64 1.69
CA MET A 46 6.63 30.59 0.83
C MET A 46 5.55 29.81 0.09
N LEU A 47 4.37 29.61 0.68
CA LEU A 47 3.24 28.95 0.01
C LEU A 47 2.77 29.74 -1.21
N THR A 48 2.69 31.07 -1.10
CA THR A 48 2.26 31.93 -2.21
C THR A 48 3.30 32.08 -3.32
N ARG A 49 4.58 31.86 -3.02
CA ARG A 49 5.69 31.99 -3.98
C ARG A 49 5.95 30.74 -4.81
N LYS A 50 5.74 29.56 -4.24
CA LYS A 50 5.78 28.32 -5.02
C LYS A 50 4.46 28.26 -5.80
N GLN A 51 4.49 28.16 -7.13
CA GLN A 51 3.31 27.98 -7.99
C GLN A 51 2.57 26.64 -7.75
N GLN A 52 2.53 26.15 -6.52
CA GLN A 52 1.70 25.02 -6.13
C GLN A 52 0.25 25.49 -6.12
N LYS A 53 -0.60 24.78 -6.87
CA LYS A 53 -2.05 25.02 -6.83
C LYS A 53 -2.56 24.50 -5.49
N PHE A 54 -2.72 25.41 -4.53
CA PHE A 54 -3.47 25.12 -3.32
C PHE A 54 -4.96 25.13 -3.65
N LEU A 55 -5.68 24.13 -3.16
CA LEU A 55 -7.13 24.10 -3.20
C LEU A 55 -7.60 24.49 -1.81
N ASP A 56 -8.21 25.66 -1.70
CA ASP A 56 -8.92 26.04 -0.48
C ASP A 56 -10.20 25.22 -0.37
N THR A 57 -10.47 24.71 0.83
CA THR A 57 -11.62 23.82 1.09
C THR A 57 -12.40 24.30 2.31
N ASP A 58 -13.70 24.01 2.35
CA ASP A 58 -14.62 24.43 3.41
C ASP A 58 -14.43 23.71 4.77
N GLY A 59 -13.31 23.00 4.96
CA GLY A 59 -12.95 22.35 6.22
C GLY A 59 -12.00 21.17 6.04
N PHE A 60 -11.49 20.65 7.16
CA PHE A 60 -10.47 19.59 7.16
C PHE A 60 -10.95 18.29 6.51
N ARG A 61 -12.22 17.91 6.72
CA ARG A 61 -12.80 16.72 6.08
C ARG A 61 -12.89 16.84 4.55
N ALA A 62 -13.31 18.00 4.05
CA ALA A 62 -13.33 18.26 2.62
C ALA A 62 -11.91 18.23 2.03
N ALA A 63 -10.92 18.79 2.74
CA ALA A 63 -9.51 18.68 2.35
C ALA A 63 -9.05 17.22 2.23
N LEU A 64 -9.42 16.36 3.19
CA LEU A 64 -9.11 14.93 3.15
C LEU A 64 -9.75 14.21 1.96
N GLU A 65 -11.01 14.48 1.67
CA GLU A 65 -11.73 13.88 0.53
C GLU A 65 -11.12 14.30 -0.81
N HIS A 66 -10.79 15.59 -0.96
CA HIS A 66 -10.07 16.09 -2.15
C HIS A 66 -8.67 15.48 -2.27
N ALA A 67 -7.93 15.39 -1.16
CA ALA A 67 -6.63 14.74 -1.13
C ALA A 67 -6.74 13.26 -1.56
N ALA A 68 -7.71 12.51 -1.02
CA ALA A 68 -7.97 11.12 -1.38
C ALA A 68 -8.28 10.95 -2.87
N ALA A 69 -9.12 11.83 -3.42
CA ALA A 69 -9.51 11.81 -4.82
C ALA A 69 -8.35 12.16 -5.75
N SER A 70 -7.41 13.00 -5.29
CA SER A 70 -6.24 13.41 -6.07
C SER A 70 -5.19 12.32 -6.24
N VAL A 71 -5.19 11.27 -5.40
CA VAL A 71 -4.25 10.16 -5.54
C VAL A 71 -4.65 9.33 -6.76
N PRO A 72 -3.77 9.19 -7.78
CA PRO A 72 -4.11 8.41 -8.96
C PRO A 72 -3.94 6.91 -8.71
N ASP A 73 -4.60 6.09 -9.53
CA ASP A 73 -4.70 4.64 -9.39
C ASP A 73 -3.95 3.83 -10.47
N ASP A 74 -3.08 4.48 -11.24
CA ASP A 74 -2.34 3.93 -12.40
C ASP A 74 -1.59 2.60 -12.18
N PHE A 75 -1.33 2.21 -10.92
CA PHE A 75 -0.63 0.97 -10.55
C PHE A 75 -1.57 -0.15 -10.08
N LEU A 76 -2.88 0.04 -10.20
CA LEU A 76 -3.90 -0.96 -9.88
C LEU A 76 -4.51 -1.53 -11.17
N THR A 77 -4.47 -2.85 -11.29
CA THR A 77 -5.17 -3.55 -12.37
C THR A 77 -6.50 -4.09 -11.88
N VAL A 78 -7.61 -3.76 -12.55
CA VAL A 78 -8.89 -4.44 -12.29
C VAL A 78 -8.93 -5.72 -13.11
N LEU A 79 -9.05 -6.86 -12.42
CA LEU A 79 -9.11 -8.17 -13.07
C LEU A 79 -10.55 -8.47 -13.48
N ASN A 80 -10.77 -8.58 -14.79
CA ASN A 80 -12.08 -8.90 -15.36
C ASN A 80 -12.10 -10.28 -16.02
N SER A 81 -10.93 -10.91 -16.18
CA SER A 81 -10.80 -12.18 -16.88
C SER A 81 -9.60 -13.01 -16.40
N GLU A 82 -9.61 -14.29 -16.74
CA GLU A 82 -8.47 -15.20 -16.56
C GLU A 82 -7.19 -14.68 -17.22
N LYS A 83 -7.33 -14.07 -18.41
CA LYS A 83 -6.20 -13.54 -19.17
C LYS A 83 -5.49 -12.44 -18.38
N ASP A 84 -6.25 -11.58 -17.72
CA ASP A 84 -5.70 -10.48 -16.91
C ASP A 84 -4.86 -11.03 -15.76
N THR A 85 -5.35 -12.05 -15.05
CA THR A 85 -4.62 -12.69 -13.95
C THR A 85 -3.32 -13.33 -14.42
N LYS A 86 -3.35 -14.06 -15.53
CA LYS A 86 -2.16 -14.71 -16.11
C LYS A 86 -1.13 -13.68 -16.59
N THR A 87 -1.59 -12.61 -17.24
CA THR A 87 -0.73 -11.50 -17.66
C THR A 87 -0.07 -10.85 -16.45
N LEU A 88 -0.85 -10.50 -15.41
CA LEU A 88 -0.34 -9.86 -14.21
C LEU A 88 0.73 -10.69 -13.48
N LEU A 89 0.51 -12.00 -13.33
CA LEU A 89 1.49 -12.91 -12.73
C LEU A 89 2.76 -13.02 -13.58
N SER A 90 2.61 -13.06 -14.92
CA SER A 90 3.74 -13.12 -15.83
C SER A 90 4.58 -11.83 -15.80
N GLU A 91 3.91 -10.67 -15.78
CA GLU A 91 4.54 -9.36 -15.64
C GLU A 91 5.29 -9.21 -14.31
N ALA A 92 4.72 -9.74 -13.22
CA ALA A 92 5.38 -9.74 -11.92
C ALA A 92 6.72 -10.47 -11.97
N ILE A 93 6.78 -11.64 -12.61
CA ILE A 93 8.04 -12.39 -12.79
C ILE A 93 9.01 -11.65 -13.73
N ALA A 94 8.50 -11.12 -14.84
CA ALA A 94 9.32 -10.48 -15.88
C ALA A 94 9.87 -9.10 -15.48
N SER A 95 9.30 -8.46 -14.47
CA SER A 95 9.75 -7.17 -13.95
C SER A 95 11.17 -7.21 -13.39
N LYS A 96 11.83 -6.04 -13.32
CA LYS A 96 13.20 -5.87 -12.82
C LYS A 96 13.23 -4.76 -11.75
N PRO A 97 13.29 -5.10 -10.46
CA PRO A 97 13.35 -6.46 -9.92
C PRO A 97 12.01 -7.20 -10.08
N SER A 98 12.03 -8.53 -10.02
CA SER A 98 10.83 -9.36 -10.03
C SER A 98 9.95 -9.06 -8.82
N ARG A 99 8.63 -9.22 -8.95
CA ARG A 99 7.63 -8.77 -7.98
C ARG A 99 6.73 -9.91 -7.55
N PHE A 100 6.07 -9.71 -6.41
CA PHE A 100 4.90 -10.47 -6.02
C PHE A 100 3.63 -9.82 -6.58
N THR A 101 2.50 -10.52 -6.54
CA THR A 101 1.20 -9.95 -6.92
C THR A 101 0.32 -9.85 -5.69
N VAL A 102 -0.11 -8.65 -5.32
CA VAL A 102 -1.11 -8.41 -4.28
C VAL A 102 -2.49 -8.32 -4.94
N LEU A 103 -3.42 -9.09 -4.43
CA LEU A 103 -4.81 -9.16 -4.89
C LEU A 103 -5.74 -8.69 -3.78
N PHE A 104 -6.48 -7.62 -4.04
CA PHE A 104 -7.56 -7.16 -3.17
C PHE A 104 -8.89 -7.71 -3.69
N THR A 105 -9.53 -8.58 -2.90
CA THR A 105 -10.92 -8.99 -3.15
C THR A 105 -11.84 -7.90 -2.60
N VAL A 106 -12.61 -7.28 -3.49
CA VAL A 106 -13.38 -6.05 -3.21
C VAL A 106 -14.84 -6.20 -3.63
N LYS A 107 -15.72 -5.37 -3.07
CA LYS A 107 -17.16 -5.42 -3.40
C LYS A 107 -17.44 -4.93 -4.82
N ASP A 108 -16.75 -3.88 -5.24
CA ASP A 108 -16.86 -3.25 -6.56
C ASP A 108 -15.46 -2.98 -7.14
N ASP A 109 -15.40 -2.45 -8.36
CA ASP A 109 -14.17 -2.13 -9.08
C ASP A 109 -13.50 -0.82 -8.61
N LYS A 110 -14.01 -0.17 -7.57
CA LYS A 110 -13.51 1.15 -7.14
C LYS A 110 -12.38 1.01 -6.12
N PRO A 111 -11.18 1.52 -6.43
CA PRO A 111 -10.07 1.50 -5.48
C PRO A 111 -10.32 2.41 -4.29
N THR A 112 -10.07 1.89 -3.08
CA THR A 112 -9.96 2.71 -1.87
C THR A 112 -8.65 3.49 -1.86
N LEU A 113 -8.55 4.52 -1.02
CA LEU A 113 -7.29 5.26 -0.86
C LEU A 113 -6.14 4.35 -0.41
N LEU A 114 -6.41 3.37 0.47
CA LEU A 114 -5.43 2.38 0.89
C LEU A 114 -4.84 1.63 -0.31
N HIS A 115 -5.68 1.15 -1.22
CA HIS A 115 -5.23 0.43 -2.41
C HIS A 115 -4.30 1.30 -3.27
N LYS A 116 -4.67 2.56 -3.48
CA LYS A 116 -3.90 3.52 -4.30
C LYS A 116 -2.55 3.86 -3.67
N VAL A 117 -2.53 4.09 -2.37
CA VAL A 117 -1.30 4.46 -1.64
C VAL A 117 -0.33 3.29 -1.60
N LEU A 118 -0.82 2.08 -1.28
CA LEU A 118 0.03 0.88 -1.27
C LEU A 118 0.58 0.57 -2.66
N SER A 119 -0.25 0.65 -3.70
CA SER A 119 0.19 0.31 -5.06
C SER A 119 1.29 1.23 -5.57
N ARG A 120 1.23 2.52 -5.23
CA ARG A 120 2.28 3.50 -5.54
C ARG A 120 3.54 3.26 -4.73
N LYS A 121 3.43 3.18 -3.40
CA LYS A 121 4.60 3.07 -2.52
C LYS A 121 5.39 1.80 -2.77
N LEU A 122 4.70 0.69 -3.04
CA LEU A 122 5.26 -0.64 -3.06
C LEU A 122 5.48 -1.19 -4.47
N ILE A 123 5.33 -0.35 -5.51
CA ILE A 123 5.40 -0.75 -6.93
C ILE A 123 6.72 -1.43 -7.31
N ARG A 124 7.81 -1.14 -6.58
CA ARG A 124 9.11 -1.77 -6.81
C ARG A 124 9.10 -3.26 -6.47
N ASN A 125 8.30 -3.67 -5.50
CA ASN A 125 8.29 -5.00 -4.90
C ASN A 125 7.04 -5.81 -5.26
N PHE A 126 5.95 -5.13 -5.58
CA PHE A 126 4.63 -5.73 -5.77
C PHE A 126 3.91 -5.12 -6.97
N ASN A 127 3.19 -5.96 -7.70
CA ASN A 127 2.09 -5.55 -8.56
C ASN A 127 0.79 -5.63 -7.76
N PHE A 128 -0.19 -4.78 -8.06
CA PHE A 128 -1.45 -4.74 -7.32
C PHE A 128 -2.64 -4.88 -8.25
N ALA A 129 -3.64 -5.61 -7.77
CA ALA A 129 -4.88 -5.84 -8.50
C ALA A 129 -6.12 -5.81 -7.61
N LEU A 130 -7.23 -5.39 -8.21
CA LEU A 130 -8.57 -5.50 -7.66
C LEU A 130 -9.31 -6.66 -8.32
N LEU A 131 -10.02 -7.44 -7.52
CA LEU A 131 -10.92 -8.48 -7.99
C LEU A 131 -12.32 -8.26 -7.40
N PRO A 132 -13.25 -7.66 -8.18
CA PRO A 132 -14.63 -7.44 -7.78
C PRO A 132 -15.35 -8.75 -7.47
N GLN A 133 -16.19 -8.77 -6.42
CA GLN A 133 -16.90 -9.96 -5.95
C GLN A 133 -17.79 -10.64 -7.00
N ALA A 134 -18.34 -9.86 -7.93
CA ALA A 134 -19.15 -10.40 -9.01
C ALA A 134 -18.37 -11.35 -9.95
N ASP A 135 -17.06 -11.16 -10.08
CA ASP A 135 -16.22 -11.80 -11.11
C ASP A 135 -15.27 -12.87 -10.54
N GLN A 136 -15.44 -13.21 -9.25
CA GLN A 136 -14.51 -14.04 -8.47
C GLN A 136 -14.47 -15.55 -8.80
N PRO A 137 -15.57 -16.26 -9.13
CA PRO A 137 -15.53 -17.71 -9.24
C PRO A 137 -14.64 -18.23 -10.38
N ASP A 138 -14.62 -17.55 -11.52
CA ASP A 138 -13.98 -18.06 -12.73
C ASP A 138 -12.52 -17.61 -12.83
N ALA A 139 -12.21 -16.37 -12.46
CA ALA A 139 -10.85 -15.83 -12.49
C ALA A 139 -9.90 -16.50 -11.49
N LEU A 140 -10.38 -16.84 -10.28
CA LEU A 140 -9.57 -17.49 -9.23
C LEU A 140 -9.37 -18.98 -9.51
N LYS A 141 -10.43 -19.70 -9.90
CA LYS A 141 -10.33 -21.13 -10.21
C LYS A 141 -9.42 -21.41 -11.41
N SER A 142 -9.54 -20.62 -12.47
CA SER A 142 -8.74 -20.77 -13.69
C SER A 142 -7.26 -20.40 -13.50
N ALA A 143 -6.94 -19.53 -12.54
CA ALA A 143 -5.59 -19.20 -12.14
C ALA A 143 -4.94 -20.24 -11.20
N GLY A 144 -5.64 -21.34 -10.87
CA GLY A 144 -5.17 -22.36 -9.94
C GLY A 144 -5.19 -21.90 -8.47
N LEU A 145 -5.89 -20.80 -8.16
CA LEU A 145 -6.02 -20.25 -6.81
C LEU A 145 -7.21 -20.88 -6.07
N THR A 146 -7.23 -22.22 -6.04
CA THR A 146 -8.29 -22.99 -5.38
C THR A 146 -8.14 -22.88 -3.86
N GLY A 147 -9.00 -22.08 -3.21
CA GLY A 147 -8.97 -21.88 -1.76
C GLY A 147 -9.19 -20.44 -1.31
N LEU A 148 -9.02 -19.47 -2.22
CA LEU A 148 -9.42 -18.08 -1.95
C LEU A 148 -10.95 -17.98 -2.01
N THR A 149 -11.58 -18.01 -0.84
CA THR A 149 -13.03 -17.86 -0.71
C THR A 149 -13.43 -16.39 -0.86
N ALA A 150 -14.27 -16.17 -1.87
CA ALA A 150 -14.83 -14.89 -2.31
C ALA A 150 -15.73 -14.16 -1.30
N SER A 151 -16.16 -14.86 -0.25
CA SER A 151 -17.23 -14.40 0.63
C SER A 151 -16.86 -13.21 1.51
N VAL A 152 -15.56 -12.90 1.68
CA VAL A 152 -15.09 -11.84 2.57
C VAL A 152 -14.06 -10.96 1.85
N PRO A 153 -14.27 -9.62 1.78
CA PRO A 153 -13.25 -8.68 1.33
C PRO A 153 -11.94 -8.87 2.08
N GLY A 154 -10.81 -8.63 1.42
CA GLY A 154 -9.51 -8.90 2.02
C GLY A 154 -8.37 -8.80 1.02
N MET A 155 -7.17 -9.13 1.49
CA MET A 155 -5.94 -9.06 0.70
C MET A 155 -5.28 -10.42 0.64
N SER A 156 -4.78 -10.80 -0.54
CA SER A 156 -3.94 -11.98 -0.72
C SER A 156 -2.68 -11.62 -1.47
N VAL A 157 -1.55 -12.23 -1.10
CA VAL A 157 -0.30 -12.11 -1.85
C VAL A 157 -0.07 -13.42 -2.57
N LEU A 158 0.09 -13.32 -3.88
CA LEU A 158 0.34 -14.41 -4.80
C LEU A 158 1.82 -14.41 -5.19
N MET A 159 2.43 -15.58 -5.11
CA MET A 159 3.81 -15.81 -5.53
C MET A 159 3.84 -16.96 -6.53
N VAL A 160 4.38 -16.72 -7.72
CA VAL A 160 4.81 -17.81 -8.59
C VAL A 160 6.17 -18.29 -8.11
N THR A 161 6.29 -19.57 -7.78
CA THR A 161 7.54 -20.18 -7.32
C THR A 161 8.44 -20.55 -8.51
N LYS A 162 9.71 -20.85 -8.25
CA LYS A 162 10.64 -21.38 -9.27
C LYS A 162 10.17 -22.69 -9.93
N SER A 163 9.33 -23.48 -9.26
CA SER A 163 8.72 -24.68 -9.84
C SER A 163 7.49 -24.39 -10.71
N GLY A 164 7.08 -23.12 -10.84
CA GLY A 164 5.94 -22.69 -11.63
C GLY A 164 4.59 -22.84 -10.94
N SER A 165 4.55 -23.30 -9.67
CA SER A 165 3.32 -23.32 -8.88
C SER A 165 3.04 -21.95 -8.27
N VAL A 166 1.76 -21.64 -8.08
CA VAL A 166 1.33 -20.41 -7.40
C VAL A 166 1.05 -20.72 -5.94
N ARG A 167 1.69 -19.98 -5.04
CA ARG A 167 1.37 -19.95 -3.60
C ARG A 167 0.61 -18.67 -3.27
N SER A 168 -0.27 -18.75 -2.29
CA SER A 168 -1.00 -17.60 -1.77
C SER A 168 -0.91 -17.53 -0.25
N SER A 169 -0.71 -16.33 0.29
CA SER A 169 -0.94 -16.03 1.70
C SER A 169 -2.04 -14.97 1.80
N ARG A 170 -2.99 -15.14 2.73
CA ARG A 170 -4.16 -14.27 2.86
C ARG A 170 -4.13 -13.52 4.18
N MET A 171 -4.47 -12.24 4.13
CA MET A 171 -4.73 -11.39 5.28
C MET A 171 -6.22 -11.00 5.27
N THR A 172 -6.95 -11.43 6.30
CA THR A 172 -8.40 -11.20 6.41
C THR A 172 -8.77 -9.82 6.93
N ASP A 173 -7.87 -9.14 7.65
CA ASP A 173 -8.17 -7.90 8.39
C ASP A 173 -7.72 -6.61 7.66
N ALA A 174 -7.43 -6.70 6.36
CA ALA A 174 -6.87 -5.59 5.56
C ALA A 174 -7.84 -4.41 5.29
N ALA A 175 -9.08 -4.46 5.80
CA ALA A 175 -10.20 -3.65 5.30
C ALA A 175 -10.48 -2.32 6.05
N THR A 176 -9.63 -1.91 7.01
CA THR A 176 -9.82 -0.65 7.75
C THR A 176 -8.62 0.29 7.58
N SER A 177 -8.82 1.61 7.78
CA SER A 177 -7.73 2.61 7.77
C SER A 177 -6.72 2.39 8.89
N GLN A 178 -7.15 1.73 9.99
CA GLN A 178 -6.28 1.15 11.00
C GLN A 178 -5.44 -0.03 10.50
N GLY A 179 -5.62 -0.49 9.26
CA GLY A 179 -4.88 -1.61 8.68
C GLY A 179 -3.72 -1.20 7.78
N TYR A 180 -3.41 0.10 7.60
CA TYR A 180 -2.26 0.48 6.75
C TYR A 180 -0.93 -0.05 7.29
N VAL A 181 -0.66 0.15 8.58
CA VAL A 181 0.61 -0.24 9.22
C VAL A 181 0.74 -1.76 9.23
N GLU A 182 -0.33 -2.46 9.54
CA GLU A 182 -0.45 -3.91 9.60
C GLU A 182 -0.30 -4.52 8.21
N THR A 183 -0.95 -3.92 7.20
CA THR A 183 -0.77 -4.31 5.79
C THR A 183 0.67 -4.11 5.35
N LEU A 184 1.26 -2.96 5.66
CA LEU A 184 2.65 -2.67 5.30
C LEU A 184 3.60 -3.65 5.98
N ARG A 185 3.43 -3.90 7.28
CA ARG A 185 4.24 -4.87 8.05
C ARG A 185 4.13 -6.26 7.45
N PHE A 186 2.91 -6.72 7.17
CA PHE A 186 2.67 -8.01 6.53
C PHE A 186 3.38 -8.11 5.17
N LEU A 187 3.28 -7.09 4.31
CA LEU A 187 3.93 -7.10 3.00
C LEU A 187 5.45 -7.07 3.10
N VAL A 188 6.02 -6.30 4.05
CA VAL A 188 7.46 -6.26 4.30
C VAL A 188 7.98 -7.62 4.78
N GLU A 189 7.29 -8.23 5.74
CA GLU A 189 7.63 -9.55 6.27
C GLU A 189 7.52 -10.63 5.19
N PHE A 190 6.42 -10.62 4.42
CA PHE A 190 6.22 -11.53 3.30
C PHE A 190 7.32 -11.38 2.25
N ASN A 191 7.65 -10.14 1.87
CA ASN A 191 8.73 -9.87 0.92
C ASN A 191 10.04 -10.42 1.45
N ARG A 192 10.43 -10.09 2.68
CA ARG A 192 11.68 -10.55 3.29
C ARG A 192 11.79 -12.07 3.32
N GLN A 193 10.70 -12.76 3.70
CA GLN A 193 10.68 -14.21 3.84
C GLN A 193 10.76 -14.92 2.48
N PHE A 194 9.97 -14.48 1.50
CA PHE A 194 9.77 -15.22 0.26
C PHE A 194 10.55 -14.66 -0.95
N ARG A 195 11.24 -13.52 -0.83
CA ARG A 195 12.06 -12.95 -1.92
C ARG A 195 13.02 -13.97 -2.54
N PRO A 196 13.75 -14.80 -1.78
CA PRO A 196 14.71 -15.74 -2.36
C PRO A 196 14.06 -16.84 -3.22
N GLU A 197 12.76 -17.08 -3.02
CA GLU A 197 11.98 -18.06 -3.77
C GLU A 197 11.41 -17.50 -5.07
N LEU A 198 11.39 -16.17 -5.25
CA LEU A 198 10.92 -15.55 -6.49
C LEU A 198 11.77 -15.99 -7.70
N PRO A 199 11.15 -16.40 -8.81
CA PRO A 199 11.82 -16.55 -10.09
C PRO A 199 12.20 -15.17 -10.65
N GLY A 200 13.16 -15.14 -11.59
CA GLY A 200 13.62 -13.91 -12.25
C GLY A 200 14.67 -13.13 -11.45
N ASP A 201 14.66 -11.80 -11.57
CA ASP A 201 15.60 -10.88 -10.92
C ASP A 201 15.11 -10.50 -9.51
N ALA A 202 15.23 -11.42 -8.56
CA ALA A 202 14.75 -11.23 -7.19
C ALA A 202 15.51 -10.13 -6.41
N ARG A 203 16.75 -9.80 -6.81
CA ARG A 203 17.66 -8.84 -6.15
C ARG A 203 17.76 -9.00 -4.63
N THR A 204 17.94 -10.22 -4.15
CA THR A 204 18.08 -10.51 -2.70
C THR A 204 19.30 -9.82 -2.06
N GLY A 205 20.29 -9.39 -2.83
CA GLY A 205 21.44 -8.62 -2.34
C GLY A 205 21.23 -7.11 -2.22
N ASP A 206 20.09 -6.56 -2.69
CA ASP A 206 19.77 -5.13 -2.60
C ASP A 206 18.89 -4.88 -1.35
N PRO A 207 19.39 -4.17 -0.31
CA PRO A 207 18.62 -3.94 0.91
C PRO A 207 17.30 -3.19 0.69
N ASN A 208 17.26 -2.26 -0.27
CA ASN A 208 16.03 -1.53 -0.61
C ASN A 208 14.98 -2.42 -1.27
N VAL A 209 15.38 -3.59 -1.75
CA VAL A 209 14.47 -4.58 -2.35
C VAL A 209 14.13 -5.67 -1.34
N LEU A 210 15.11 -6.22 -0.62
CA LEU A 210 14.87 -7.31 0.33
C LEU A 210 14.18 -6.83 1.61
N TYR A 211 14.67 -5.74 2.20
CA TYR A 211 14.18 -5.20 3.46
C TYR A 211 13.25 -4.01 3.26
N MET A 212 13.14 -3.50 2.03
CA MET A 212 12.33 -2.32 1.71
C MET A 212 12.76 -1.11 2.57
N SER A 213 14.06 -0.98 2.81
CA SER A 213 14.64 0.00 3.74
C SER A 213 14.29 1.45 3.37
N ASP A 214 14.20 1.78 2.08
CA ASP A 214 13.80 3.12 1.63
C ASP A 214 12.36 3.47 2.06
N ILE A 215 11.45 2.50 1.99
CA ILE A 215 10.07 2.65 2.46
C ILE A 215 10.05 2.70 3.99
N LEU A 216 10.72 1.77 4.67
CA LEU A 216 10.72 1.72 6.13
C LEU A 216 11.37 2.97 6.75
N ASP A 217 12.45 3.49 6.18
CA ASP A 217 13.08 4.73 6.66
C ASP A 217 12.14 5.93 6.51
N ALA A 218 11.41 6.00 5.40
CA ALA A 218 10.43 7.05 5.16
C ALA A 218 9.23 6.92 6.13
N GLU A 219 8.77 5.69 6.38
CA GLU A 219 7.63 5.41 7.26
C GLU A 219 8.01 5.42 8.75
N ARG A 220 9.27 5.16 9.13
CA ARG A 220 9.76 5.19 10.52
C ARG A 220 9.62 6.58 11.12
N ILE A 221 9.95 7.61 10.33
CA ILE A 221 9.72 9.02 10.68
C ILE A 221 8.23 9.28 10.94
N ILE A 222 7.35 8.56 10.24
CA ILE A 222 5.90 8.78 10.25
C ILE A 222 5.20 7.92 11.29
N PHE A 223 5.72 6.76 11.67
CA PHE A 223 5.00 5.76 12.47
C PHE A 223 5.72 5.26 13.72
N ASP A 224 6.96 5.70 13.97
CA ASP A 224 7.78 5.21 15.09
C ASP A 224 7.94 3.67 15.05
N VAL A 225 7.98 3.12 13.84
CA VAL A 225 8.19 1.69 13.59
C VAL A 225 9.68 1.43 13.79
N GLU A 226 10.06 0.92 14.96
CA GLU A 226 11.42 0.43 15.18
C GLU A 226 11.76 -0.58 14.09
N ASP A 227 12.98 -0.47 13.56
CA ASP A 227 13.53 -1.46 12.64
C ASP A 227 13.33 -2.84 13.25
N ALA A 228 12.68 -3.74 12.51
CA ALA A 228 12.73 -5.17 12.80
C ALA A 228 14.15 -5.72 12.46
N ALA A 229 15.17 -5.11 13.04
CA ALA A 229 16.59 -5.40 12.88
C ALA A 229 17.15 -5.96 14.18
N ALA A 230 16.83 -7.22 14.44
CA ALA A 230 17.74 -8.28 14.89
C ALA A 230 16.88 -9.51 15.21
N PRO A 231 17.35 -10.74 14.96
CA PRO A 231 16.64 -11.93 15.38
C PRO A 231 16.52 -11.91 16.91
N THR A 232 15.35 -11.60 17.44
CA THR A 232 14.97 -12.08 18.76
C THR A 232 14.61 -13.55 18.60
N GLU A 233 15.40 -14.41 19.24
CA GLU A 233 15.14 -15.84 19.34
C GLU A 233 13.68 -16.06 19.75
N GLY A 234 12.89 -16.69 18.87
CA GLY A 234 11.54 -17.17 19.21
C GLY A 234 10.36 -16.69 18.36
N GLY A 235 10.57 -16.07 17.19
CA GLY A 235 9.47 -15.79 16.26
C GLY A 235 8.87 -17.08 15.69
N LYS A 236 7.58 -17.33 15.93
CA LYS A 236 6.83 -18.42 15.29
C LYS A 236 6.91 -18.27 13.76
N ASP A 237 7.36 -19.33 13.10
CA ASP A 237 7.43 -19.41 11.65
C ASP A 237 6.02 -19.36 11.06
N LEU A 238 5.77 -18.44 10.11
CA LEU A 238 4.57 -18.40 9.25
C LEU A 238 4.33 -19.70 8.44
N LYS A 239 5.26 -20.66 8.53
CA LYS A 239 5.10 -22.01 7.96
C LYS A 239 4.07 -22.85 8.70
N ASP A 240 3.69 -22.46 9.92
CA ASP A 240 2.74 -23.24 10.73
C ASP A 240 1.27 -22.94 10.38
N GLU A 241 1.00 -22.00 9.48
CA GLU A 241 -0.37 -21.60 9.05
C GLU A 241 -0.63 -21.72 7.53
N LEU A 242 0.25 -22.41 6.78
CA LEU A 242 0.05 -22.73 5.36
C LEU A 242 -0.32 -24.20 5.13
#